data_AF-A0A934FES0-F1
#
_entry.id   AF-A0A934FES0-F1
#
_cell.length_a   1.000
_cell.length_b   1.000
_cell.length_c   1.000
_cell.angle_alpha   90.00
_cell.angle_beta   90.00
_cell.angle_gamma   90.00
#
_symmetry.space_group_name_H-M   'P 1'
#
loop_
_entity.id
_entity.type
_entity.pdbx_description
1 polymer ?
#
loop_
_entity_poly.entity_id
_entity_poly.type
_entity_poly.pdbx_seq_one_letter_code
_entity_poly.pdbx_strand_id
1 'polypeptide(L)'
;MAEENQNRINPRDIVKEMRESYLDYAMSVIVSRALPDVRDGLKPVHRRVLYTMHEMGLTSGAKYRKSAAITGDVMGKYHPHGDSAIYDSLVRMAQPWSMRYPLVDGQGNWGSIDGDSPAAMRYCLTGDSLVITNRGLVPIKNISDTSSLETKIKIKVLSIGKKINSASKWFDSGEHPTIKAITSRGFSIQGTHNHPVLIWNENKITGKPEFKWKLLNEIKKGDIVVIDRTPNTLWPENNLNTKPYWPEITNQRISKKVLPVEFNEDLAFILGLLISEGTLKEKELEFCNSNFNLIEEFEK
;
A
#
# COMPACT_ATOMS: atom_id res chain seq x y z
N MET A 1 -17.14 -67.51 5.42
CA MET A 1 -16.33 -67.23 4.23
C MET A 1 -16.45 -65.74 3.93
N ALA A 2 -15.50 -64.96 4.42
CA ALA A 2 -15.41 -63.52 4.18
C ALA A 2 -13.92 -63.16 4.19
N GLU A 3 -13.25 -63.47 3.09
CA GLU A 3 -11.93 -62.91 2.78
C GLU A 3 -12.05 -62.28 1.41
N GLU A 4 -12.16 -60.96 1.35
CA GLU A 4 -11.89 -60.23 0.10
C GLU A 4 -11.52 -58.77 0.38
N ASN A 5 -10.46 -58.34 -0.32
CA ASN A 5 -9.97 -56.97 -0.54
C ASN A 5 -9.00 -56.35 0.47
N GLN A 6 -7.77 -56.88 0.52
CA GLN A 6 -6.56 -56.15 0.99
C GLN A 6 -5.52 -55.86 -0.12
N ASN A 7 -5.86 -55.94 -1.42
CA ASN A 7 -4.92 -55.63 -2.51
C ASN A 7 -5.32 -54.40 -3.34
N ARG A 8 -5.13 -53.19 -2.79
CA ARG A 8 -5.21 -51.92 -3.54
C ARG A 8 -3.85 -51.25 -3.77
N ILE A 9 -2.75 -51.95 -3.48
CA ILE A 9 -1.39 -51.42 -3.62
C ILE A 9 -0.68 -52.21 -4.71
N ASN A 10 -0.53 -51.60 -5.88
CA ASN A 10 0.25 -52.16 -6.97
C ASN A 10 1.69 -51.65 -6.89
N PRO A 11 2.70 -52.52 -6.89
CA PRO A 11 4.10 -52.10 -6.90
C PRO A 11 4.39 -51.32 -8.19
N ARG A 12 5.11 -50.19 -8.06
CA ARG A 12 5.53 -49.36 -9.18
C ARG A 12 7.05 -49.28 -9.25
N ASP A 13 7.59 -49.59 -10.42
CA ASP A 13 9.03 -49.52 -10.67
C ASP A 13 9.51 -48.05 -10.73
N ILE A 14 10.57 -47.75 -10.01
CA ILE A 14 11.10 -46.38 -9.87
C ILE A 14 11.66 -45.83 -11.19
N VAL A 15 12.30 -46.67 -12.00
CA VAL A 15 12.89 -46.26 -13.28
C VAL A 15 11.77 -45.91 -14.27
N LYS A 16 10.72 -46.74 -14.29
CA LYS A 16 9.51 -46.50 -15.08
C LYS A 16 8.78 -45.23 -14.64
N GLU A 17 8.53 -45.06 -13.34
CA GLU A 17 7.89 -43.86 -12.78
C GLU A 17 8.67 -42.58 -13.15
N MET A 18 9.99 -42.57 -12.90
CA MET A 18 10.83 -41.41 -13.20
C MET A 18 10.79 -41.03 -14.67
N ARG A 19 10.83 -42.01 -15.57
CA ARG A 19 10.77 -41.77 -17.02
C ARG A 19 9.41 -41.21 -17.43
N GLU A 20 8.32 -41.82 -16.98
CA GLU A 20 6.95 -41.40 -17.31
C GLU A 20 6.66 -39.99 -16.78
N SER A 21 6.89 -39.76 -15.49
CA SER A 21 6.68 -38.45 -14.85
C SER A 21 7.54 -37.34 -15.47
N TYR A 22 8.79 -37.64 -15.83
CA TYR A 22 9.66 -36.67 -16.51
C TYR A 22 9.13 -36.33 -17.91
N LEU A 23 8.72 -37.33 -18.70
CA LEU A 23 8.17 -37.11 -20.05
C LEU A 23 6.85 -36.34 -20.00
N ASP A 24 5.95 -36.68 -19.08
CA ASP A 24 4.66 -36.01 -18.93
C ASP A 24 4.84 -34.54 -18.54
N TYR A 25 5.72 -34.27 -17.57
CA TYR A 25 6.04 -32.90 -17.19
C TYR A 25 6.68 -32.13 -18.34
N ALA A 26 7.69 -32.71 -19.00
CA ALA A 26 8.39 -32.08 -20.12
C ALA A 26 7.43 -31.74 -21.27
N MET A 27 6.55 -32.68 -21.67
CA MET A 27 5.57 -32.39 -22.71
C MET A 27 4.56 -31.33 -22.30
N SER A 28 4.11 -31.32 -21.04
CA SER A 28 3.22 -30.25 -20.54
C SER A 28 3.88 -28.87 -20.65
N VAL A 29 5.19 -28.78 -20.36
CA VAL A 29 5.96 -27.53 -20.43
C VAL A 29 6.09 -27.08 -21.89
N ILE A 30 6.46 -28.00 -22.79
CA ILE A 30 6.67 -27.69 -24.20
C ILE A 30 5.38 -27.19 -24.85
N VAL A 31 4.28 -27.92 -24.67
CA VAL A 31 3.01 -27.68 -25.38
C VAL A 31 2.20 -26.55 -24.75
N SER A 32 2.17 -26.49 -23.42
CA SER A 32 1.17 -25.68 -22.70
C SER A 32 1.77 -24.57 -21.84
N ARG A 33 3.07 -24.29 -21.96
CA ARG A 33 3.73 -23.23 -21.16
C ARG A 33 4.77 -22.44 -21.92
N ALA A 34 5.79 -23.12 -22.45
CA ALA A 34 7.02 -22.49 -22.90
C ALA A 34 6.94 -21.92 -24.31
N LEU A 35 6.38 -22.68 -25.25
CA LEU A 35 6.34 -22.31 -26.67
C LEU A 35 5.02 -21.59 -27.03
N PRO A 36 5.08 -20.55 -27.87
CA PRO A 36 3.88 -19.94 -28.44
C PRO A 36 3.28 -20.82 -29.54
N ASP A 37 1.99 -20.66 -29.79
CA ASP A 37 1.34 -21.28 -30.96
C ASP A 37 1.71 -20.51 -32.23
N VAL A 38 1.96 -21.23 -33.34
CA VAL A 38 2.38 -20.63 -34.61
C VAL A 38 1.30 -19.74 -35.24
N ARG A 39 0.02 -19.97 -34.94
CA ARG A 39 -1.10 -19.27 -35.57
C ARG A 39 -1.29 -17.86 -35.03
N ASP A 40 -1.05 -17.67 -33.74
CA ASP A 40 -1.27 -16.39 -33.05
C ASP A 40 0.00 -15.82 -32.40
N GLY A 41 1.08 -16.59 -32.29
CA GLY A 41 2.32 -16.18 -31.64
C GLY A 41 2.20 -16.05 -30.12
N LEU A 42 1.12 -16.52 -29.50
CA LEU A 42 0.83 -16.34 -28.07
C LEU A 42 1.10 -17.60 -27.26
N LYS A 43 1.73 -17.41 -26.10
CA LYS A 43 1.76 -18.41 -25.04
C LYS A 43 0.39 -18.50 -24.35
N PRO A 44 0.06 -19.62 -23.69
CA PRO A 44 -1.24 -19.78 -23.04
C PRO A 44 -1.59 -18.69 -22.02
N VAL A 45 -0.62 -18.15 -21.27
CA VAL A 45 -0.87 -17.05 -20.32
C VAL A 45 -1.29 -15.76 -21.02
N HIS A 46 -0.63 -15.36 -22.11
CA HIS A 46 -0.98 -14.16 -22.89
C HIS A 46 -2.39 -14.29 -23.45
N ARG A 47 -2.72 -15.44 -24.04
CA ARG A 47 -4.04 -15.70 -24.63
C ARG A 47 -5.16 -15.60 -23.60
N ARG A 48 -4.95 -16.20 -22.42
CA ARG A 48 -5.93 -16.15 -21.32
C ARG A 48 -6.13 -14.72 -20.82
N VAL A 49 -5.06 -13.95 -20.65
CA VAL A 49 -5.15 -12.54 -20.24
C VAL A 49 -5.97 -11.71 -21.24
N LEU A 50 -5.62 -11.79 -22.54
CA LEU A 50 -6.31 -11.02 -23.57
C LEU A 50 -7.77 -11.47 -23.73
N TYR A 51 -8.04 -12.76 -23.62
CA TYR A 51 -9.40 -13.30 -23.68
C TYR A 51 -10.25 -12.82 -22.49
N THR A 52 -9.72 -12.84 -21.27
CA THR A 52 -10.41 -12.28 -20.11
C THR A 52 -10.65 -10.78 -20.25
N MET A 53 -9.67 -10.01 -20.75
CA MET A 53 -9.86 -8.58 -21.02
C MET A 53 -10.99 -8.34 -22.05
N HIS A 54 -11.07 -9.19 -23.08
CA HIS A 54 -12.15 -9.16 -24.05
C HIS A 54 -13.52 -9.46 -23.41
N GLU A 55 -13.64 -10.51 -22.60
CA GLU A 55 -14.89 -10.82 -21.88
C GLU A 55 -15.31 -9.75 -20.88
N MET A 56 -14.34 -9.06 -20.26
CA MET A 56 -14.59 -7.91 -19.39
C MET A 56 -15.01 -6.65 -20.16
N GLY A 57 -14.99 -6.67 -21.50
CA GLY A 57 -15.31 -5.53 -22.35
C GLY A 57 -14.24 -4.44 -22.33
N LEU A 58 -12.98 -4.79 -22.06
CA LEU A 58 -11.84 -3.86 -21.98
C LEU A 58 -11.27 -3.57 -23.37
N THR A 59 -12.09 -2.96 -24.23
CA THR A 59 -11.66 -2.45 -25.53
C THR A 59 -10.88 -1.14 -25.37
N SER A 60 -10.25 -0.66 -26.44
CA SER A 60 -9.46 0.59 -26.43
C SER A 60 -10.25 1.83 -26.02
N GLY A 61 -11.58 1.85 -26.21
CA GLY A 61 -12.45 2.94 -25.77
C GLY A 61 -12.96 2.80 -24.33
N ALA A 62 -12.71 1.67 -23.66
CA ALA A 62 -13.17 1.44 -22.30
C ALA A 62 -12.32 2.21 -21.27
N LYS A 63 -12.91 2.49 -20.10
CA LYS A 63 -12.15 3.08 -18.99
C LYS A 63 -11.16 2.06 -18.44
N TYR A 64 -9.95 2.54 -18.08
CA TYR A 64 -8.95 1.73 -17.41
C TYR A 64 -9.52 1.01 -16.18
N ARG A 65 -9.12 -0.25 -16.02
CA ARG A 65 -9.43 -1.08 -14.85
C ARG A 65 -8.16 -1.40 -14.08
N LYS A 66 -8.33 -1.71 -12.80
CA LYS A 66 -7.23 -2.14 -11.93
C LYS A 66 -6.67 -3.48 -12.43
N SER A 67 -5.35 -3.58 -12.55
CA SER A 67 -4.66 -4.79 -12.98
C SER A 67 -4.95 -6.01 -12.09
N ALA A 68 -5.18 -5.79 -10.79
CA ALA A 68 -5.57 -6.86 -9.86
C ALA A 68 -6.92 -7.52 -10.22
N ALA A 69 -7.87 -6.76 -10.77
CA ALA A 69 -9.16 -7.31 -11.19
C ALA A 69 -8.99 -8.25 -12.39
N ILE A 70 -8.21 -7.81 -13.39
CA ILE A 70 -7.90 -8.63 -14.57
C ILE A 70 -7.14 -9.89 -14.14
N THR A 71 -6.11 -9.72 -13.31
CA THR A 71 -5.27 -10.83 -12.83
C THR A 71 -6.09 -11.85 -12.02
N GLY A 72 -6.99 -11.38 -11.14
CA GLY A 72 -7.88 -12.24 -10.37
C GLY A 72 -8.86 -13.03 -11.23
N ASP A 73 -9.49 -12.39 -12.22
CA ASP A 73 -10.42 -13.06 -13.13
C ASP A 73 -9.73 -14.10 -14.01
N VAL A 74 -8.53 -13.79 -14.53
CA VAL A 74 -7.73 -14.74 -15.31
C VAL A 74 -7.38 -15.96 -14.47
N MET A 75 -6.94 -15.73 -13.21
CA MET A 75 -6.59 -16.81 -12.29
C MET A 75 -7.80 -17.70 -11.96
N GLY A 76 -8.92 -17.08 -11.62
CA GLY A 76 -10.13 -17.79 -11.19
C GLY A 76 -10.83 -18.57 -12.30
N LYS A 77 -10.78 -18.07 -13.54
CA LYS A 77 -11.53 -18.67 -14.66
C LYS A 77 -10.67 -19.53 -15.59
N TYR A 78 -9.43 -19.12 -15.87
CA TYR A 78 -8.68 -19.68 -17.01
C TYR A 78 -7.26 -20.15 -16.68
N HIS A 79 -6.64 -19.66 -15.61
CA HIS A 79 -5.23 -19.87 -15.33
C HIS A 79 -4.99 -20.30 -13.87
N PRO A 80 -5.01 -21.62 -13.57
CA PRO A 80 -4.87 -22.14 -12.21
C PRO A 80 -3.40 -22.16 -11.73
N HIS A 81 -2.70 -21.04 -11.91
CA HIS A 81 -1.33 -20.81 -11.46
C HIS A 81 -1.23 -19.43 -10.80
N GLY A 82 -0.08 -19.14 -10.19
CA GLY A 82 0.12 -17.94 -9.37
C GLY A 82 -0.20 -16.63 -10.10
N ASP A 83 -0.73 -15.68 -9.33
CA ASP A 83 -1.10 -14.32 -9.77
C ASP A 83 0.11 -13.52 -10.28
N SER A 84 1.30 -13.76 -9.72
CA SER A 84 2.56 -13.13 -10.17
C SER A 84 2.85 -13.36 -11.66
N ALA A 85 2.78 -14.61 -12.13
CA ALA A 85 3.07 -14.94 -13.52
C ALA A 85 2.08 -14.30 -14.51
N ILE A 86 0.82 -14.17 -14.09
CA ILE A 86 -0.23 -13.50 -14.87
C ILE A 86 0.04 -12.00 -14.91
N TYR A 87 0.37 -11.39 -13.76
CA TYR A 87 0.66 -9.96 -13.68
C TYR A 87 1.91 -9.58 -14.46
N ASP A 88 3.00 -10.33 -14.35
CA ASP A 88 4.23 -10.10 -15.10
C ASP A 88 4.00 -10.21 -16.61
N SER A 89 3.14 -11.15 -17.03
CA SER A 89 2.73 -11.29 -18.42
C SER A 89 1.94 -10.07 -18.90
N LEU A 90 0.99 -9.58 -18.09
CA LEU A 90 0.22 -8.36 -18.38
C LEU A 90 1.15 -7.15 -18.49
N VAL A 91 2.12 -7.02 -17.57
CA VAL A 91 3.11 -5.95 -17.57
C VAL A 91 3.95 -5.97 -18.83
N ARG A 92 4.49 -7.12 -19.19
CA ARG A 92 5.32 -7.26 -20.39
C ARG A 92 4.55 -6.87 -21.65
N MET A 93 3.25 -7.21 -21.72
CA MET A 93 2.39 -6.84 -22.85
C MET A 93 2.08 -5.35 -22.96
N ALA A 94 2.29 -4.58 -21.89
CA ALA A 94 2.11 -3.13 -21.85
C ALA A 94 3.41 -2.33 -22.06
N GLN A 95 4.57 -2.96 -21.97
CA GLN A 95 5.88 -2.28 -22.05
C GLN A 95 6.34 -2.07 -23.52
N PRO A 96 6.50 -0.82 -23.99
CA PRO A 96 6.86 -0.52 -25.38
C PRO A 96 8.31 -0.91 -25.75
N TRP A 97 9.20 -1.06 -24.76
CA TRP A 97 10.57 -1.56 -24.99
C TRP A 97 10.67 -3.09 -24.98
N SER A 98 9.69 -3.78 -24.37
CA SER A 98 9.67 -5.26 -24.29
C SER A 98 8.96 -5.90 -25.48
N MET A 99 8.04 -5.18 -26.12
CA MET A 99 7.30 -5.64 -27.29
C MET A 99 7.29 -4.58 -28.38
N ARG A 100 7.59 -5.00 -29.62
CA ARG A 100 7.54 -4.11 -30.79
C ARG A 100 6.16 -3.48 -31.00
N TYR A 101 5.12 -4.23 -30.69
CA TYR A 101 3.71 -3.82 -30.71
C TYR A 101 3.07 -4.26 -29.39
N PRO A 102 2.93 -3.35 -28.40
CA PRO A 102 2.23 -3.64 -27.16
C PRO A 102 0.79 -4.08 -27.43
N LEU A 103 0.34 -5.10 -26.70
CA LEU A 103 -1.01 -5.66 -26.83
C LEU A 103 -1.97 -5.11 -25.77
N VAL A 104 -1.42 -4.47 -24.74
CA VAL A 104 -2.16 -3.90 -23.61
C VAL A 104 -1.77 -2.43 -23.48
N ASP A 105 -2.76 -1.57 -23.29
CA ASP A 105 -2.52 -0.17 -22.90
C ASP A 105 -2.64 -0.04 -21.38
N GLY A 106 -1.58 0.47 -20.75
CA GLY A 106 -1.42 0.52 -19.31
C GLY A 106 -1.25 1.95 -18.81
N GLN A 107 -1.95 2.29 -17.71
CA GLN A 107 -1.80 3.57 -17.02
C GLN A 107 -1.01 3.38 -15.71
N GLY A 108 0.05 4.18 -15.49
CA GLY A 108 0.86 4.15 -14.26
C GLY A 108 2.32 3.76 -14.50
N ASN A 109 3.00 3.30 -13.44
CA ASN A 109 4.38 2.81 -13.55
C ASN A 109 4.38 1.33 -13.96
N TRP A 110 4.82 1.05 -15.19
CA TRP A 110 4.94 -0.31 -15.74
C TRP A 110 6.40 -0.76 -15.83
N GLY A 111 7.30 -0.14 -15.06
CA GLY A 111 8.74 -0.39 -15.05
C GLY A 111 9.50 0.57 -15.97
N SER A 112 10.82 0.38 -16.05
CA SER A 112 11.72 1.19 -16.90
C SER A 112 12.70 0.31 -17.67
N ILE A 113 13.37 0.89 -18.68
CA ILE A 113 14.47 0.21 -19.39
C ILE A 113 15.69 0.01 -18.50
N ASP A 114 15.82 0.83 -17.44
CA ASP A 114 16.91 0.81 -16.46
C ASP A 114 16.76 -0.35 -15.45
N GLY A 115 15.71 -1.17 -15.59
CA GLY A 115 15.48 -2.35 -14.77
C GLY A 115 14.61 -2.10 -13.53
N ASP A 116 14.00 -0.91 -13.41
CA ASP A 116 13.00 -0.70 -12.35
C ASP A 116 11.79 -1.59 -12.61
N SER A 117 11.38 -2.31 -11.56
CA SER A 117 10.21 -3.18 -11.62
C SER A 117 8.91 -2.38 -11.80
N PRO A 118 7.87 -2.96 -12.42
CA PRO A 118 6.56 -2.34 -12.47
C PRO A 118 6.03 -2.07 -11.07
N ALA A 119 5.10 -1.12 -10.98
CA ALA A 119 4.25 -1.01 -9.80
C ALA A 119 3.60 -2.36 -9.49
N ALA A 120 3.27 -2.66 -8.23
CA ALA A 120 2.52 -3.88 -7.95
C ALA A 120 1.06 -3.74 -8.42
N MET A 121 0.43 -4.87 -8.77
CA MET A 121 -1.00 -4.92 -9.13
C MET A 121 -1.94 -4.43 -8.03
N ARG A 122 -1.51 -4.57 -6.76
CA ARG A 122 -2.15 -4.09 -5.54
C ARG A 122 -1.09 -3.61 -4.54
N TYR A 123 -1.37 -2.47 -3.92
CA TYR A 123 -0.64 -1.97 -2.76
C TYR A 123 -1.60 -1.92 -1.60
N CYS A 124 -1.27 -2.63 -0.53
CA CYS A 124 -2.14 -2.70 0.64
C CYS A 124 -1.43 -2.13 1.84
N LEU A 125 -2.12 -1.22 2.52
CA LEU A 125 -1.83 -0.75 3.85
C LEU A 125 -2.77 -1.44 4.84
N THR A 126 -2.38 -1.51 6.09
CA THR A 126 -3.26 -2.00 7.15
C THR A 126 -4.39 -1.02 7.43
N GLY A 127 -5.51 -1.54 7.95
CA GLY A 127 -6.74 -0.78 8.16
C GLY A 127 -6.61 0.44 9.10
N ASP A 128 -5.63 0.42 9.99
CA ASP A 128 -5.28 1.51 10.91
C ASP A 128 -4.49 2.65 10.24
N SER A 129 -4.02 2.47 9.01
CA SER A 129 -3.30 3.51 8.28
C SER A 129 -4.18 4.73 8.03
N LEU A 130 -3.65 5.90 8.36
CA LEU A 130 -4.37 7.17 8.32
C LEU A 130 -4.30 7.79 6.93
N VAL A 131 -5.45 8.24 6.42
CA VAL A 131 -5.58 8.87 5.10
C VAL A 131 -6.18 10.26 5.26
N ILE A 132 -5.60 11.25 4.58
CA ILE A 132 -6.13 12.63 4.56
C ILE A 132 -7.32 12.68 3.59
N THR A 133 -8.48 13.02 4.13
CA THR A 133 -9.74 13.08 3.38
C THR A 133 -10.47 14.40 3.61
N ASN A 134 -11.55 14.65 2.88
CA ASN A 134 -12.45 15.77 3.16
C ASN A 134 -13.21 15.66 4.49
N ARG A 135 -13.02 14.57 5.25
CA ARG A 135 -13.53 14.39 6.61
C ARG A 135 -12.43 14.53 7.66
N GLY A 136 -11.24 15.01 7.26
CA GLY A 136 -10.03 15.00 8.08
C GLY A 136 -9.21 13.74 7.91
N LEU A 137 -8.33 13.49 8.87
CA LEU A 137 -7.43 12.35 8.91
C LEU A 137 -8.17 11.13 9.49
N VAL A 138 -8.41 10.11 8.67
CA VAL A 138 -9.27 8.98 9.03
C VAL A 138 -8.53 7.66 8.80
N PRO A 139 -8.59 6.67 9.71
CA PRO A 139 -8.11 5.32 9.44
C PRO A 139 -8.80 4.73 8.21
N ILE A 140 -8.05 4.11 7.30
CA ILE A 140 -8.57 3.62 6.02
C ILE A 140 -9.70 2.58 6.19
N LYS A 141 -9.69 1.81 7.29
CA LYS A 141 -10.77 0.87 7.64
C LYS A 141 -12.10 1.56 7.97
N ASN A 142 -12.08 2.81 8.43
CA ASN A 142 -13.29 3.54 8.79
C ASN A 142 -13.95 4.21 7.55
N ILE A 143 -13.37 4.04 6.36
CA ILE A 143 -13.92 4.62 5.12
C ILE A 143 -15.11 3.80 4.58
N SER A 144 -15.13 2.49 4.83
CA SER A 144 -16.16 1.57 4.38
C SER A 144 -16.34 0.45 5.39
N ASP A 145 -17.56 -0.08 5.48
CA ASP A 145 -17.81 -1.33 6.19
C ASP A 145 -17.11 -2.47 5.44
N THR A 146 -16.35 -3.29 6.18
CA THR A 146 -15.54 -4.43 5.71
C THR A 146 -16.38 -5.63 5.24
N SER A 147 -17.68 -5.45 5.05
CA SER A 147 -18.64 -6.52 4.76
C SER A 147 -18.59 -7.04 3.33
N SER A 148 -17.86 -6.38 2.42
CA SER A 148 -17.74 -6.79 1.02
C SER A 148 -16.34 -6.49 0.48
N LEU A 149 -15.82 -7.39 -0.38
CA LEU A 149 -14.50 -7.25 -1.02
C LEU A 149 -14.36 -5.96 -1.84
N GLU A 150 -15.46 -5.45 -2.40
CA GLU A 150 -15.49 -4.16 -3.08
C GLU A 150 -16.76 -3.40 -2.71
N THR A 151 -16.59 -2.17 -2.21
CA THR A 151 -17.70 -1.31 -1.80
C THR A 151 -17.61 0.03 -2.52
N LYS A 152 -18.75 0.54 -3.00
CA LYS A 152 -18.82 1.90 -3.56
C LYS A 152 -18.73 2.91 -2.42
N ILE A 153 -17.81 3.86 -2.55
CA ILE A 153 -17.63 4.95 -1.59
C ILE A 153 -17.73 6.29 -2.32
N LYS A 154 -17.90 7.38 -1.57
CA LYS A 154 -17.82 8.74 -2.11
C LYS A 154 -17.02 9.60 -1.15
N ILE A 155 -15.71 9.53 -1.28
CA ILE A 155 -14.78 10.29 -0.44
C ILE A 155 -13.78 11.05 -1.32
N LYS A 156 -13.39 12.25 -0.88
CA LYS A 156 -12.33 13.02 -1.52
C LYS A 156 -11.06 12.81 -0.73
N VAL A 157 -10.00 12.39 -1.40
CA VAL A 157 -8.69 12.11 -0.81
C VAL A 157 -7.69 13.15 -1.32
N LEU A 158 -6.90 13.71 -0.41
CA LEU A 158 -5.81 14.60 -0.78
C LEU A 158 -4.65 13.75 -1.31
N SER A 159 -4.26 13.97 -2.56
CA SER A 159 -3.15 13.29 -3.21
C SER A 159 -1.95 14.21 -3.36
N ILE A 160 -0.87 13.66 -3.92
CA ILE A 160 0.35 14.41 -4.28
C ILE A 160 0.03 15.75 -4.95
N GLY A 161 0.72 16.81 -4.52
CA GLY A 161 0.58 18.16 -5.08
C GLY A 161 -0.71 18.89 -4.68
N LYS A 162 -1.29 18.57 -3.51
CA LYS A 162 -2.58 19.09 -3.03
C LYS A 162 -3.76 18.82 -3.98
N LYS A 163 -3.63 17.84 -4.89
CA LYS A 163 -4.70 17.48 -5.81
C LYS A 163 -5.76 16.67 -5.07
N ILE A 164 -6.99 17.17 -5.08
CA ILE A 164 -8.13 16.45 -4.51
C ILE A 164 -8.63 15.45 -5.55
N ASN A 165 -8.58 14.15 -5.23
CA ASN A 165 -9.11 13.08 -6.07
C ASN A 165 -10.34 12.45 -5.41
N SER A 166 -11.35 12.11 -6.21
CA SER A 166 -12.51 11.36 -5.73
C SER A 166 -12.25 9.86 -5.77
N ALA A 167 -12.30 9.20 -4.61
CA ALA A 167 -12.33 7.76 -4.53
C ALA A 167 -13.81 7.30 -4.57
N SER A 168 -14.11 6.46 -5.56
CA SER A 168 -15.45 5.92 -5.81
C SER A 168 -15.60 4.46 -5.36
N LYS A 169 -14.50 3.80 -5.02
CA LYS A 169 -14.42 2.38 -4.67
C LYS A 169 -13.41 2.12 -3.57
N TRP A 170 -13.83 1.36 -2.59
CA TRP A 170 -13.00 0.77 -1.54
C TRP A 170 -12.82 -0.72 -1.85
N PHE A 171 -11.67 -1.29 -1.49
CA PHE A 171 -11.37 -2.70 -1.76
C PHE A 171 -10.69 -3.32 -0.53
N ASP A 172 -11.25 -4.43 -0.06
CA ASP A 172 -10.61 -5.27 0.95
C ASP A 172 -9.73 -6.30 0.26
N SER A 173 -8.43 -6.28 0.58
CA SER A 173 -7.51 -7.28 0.04
C SER A 173 -7.52 -8.58 0.85
N GLY A 174 -8.23 -8.64 1.98
CA GLY A 174 -8.21 -9.77 2.92
C GLY A 174 -6.96 -9.76 3.79
N GLU A 175 -6.64 -10.93 4.36
CA GLU A 175 -5.51 -11.09 5.26
C GLU A 175 -4.20 -11.34 4.50
N HIS A 176 -3.17 -10.56 4.82
CA HIS A 176 -1.83 -10.68 4.24
C HIS A 176 -0.76 -10.53 5.31
N PRO A 177 0.40 -11.19 5.17
CA PRO A 177 1.59 -10.85 5.93
C PRO A 177 1.96 -9.38 5.71
N THR A 178 2.25 -8.66 6.79
CA THR A 178 2.61 -7.24 6.73
C THR A 178 3.97 -6.96 7.34
N ILE A 179 4.58 -5.88 6.89
CA ILE A 179 5.84 -5.33 7.42
C ILE A 179 5.49 -3.97 8.02
N LYS A 180 6.02 -3.68 9.21
CA LYS A 180 5.90 -2.37 9.87
C LYS A 180 7.25 -1.68 9.85
N ALA A 181 7.33 -0.52 9.23
CA ALA A 181 8.50 0.36 9.28
C ALA A 181 8.22 1.50 10.26
N ILE A 182 9.18 1.81 11.12
CA ILE A 182 9.11 2.87 12.11
C ILE A 182 10.34 3.77 11.93
N THR A 183 10.12 5.06 11.77
CA THR A 183 11.17 6.08 11.66
C THR A 183 11.71 6.43 13.05
N SER A 184 12.91 7.01 13.12
CA SER A 184 13.48 7.51 14.38
C SER A 184 12.65 8.62 15.04
N ARG A 185 11.78 9.29 14.27
CA ARG A 185 10.85 10.34 14.75
C ARG A 185 9.47 9.79 15.14
N GLY A 186 9.31 8.46 15.24
CA GLY A 186 8.07 7.83 15.70
C GLY A 186 6.98 7.64 14.64
N PHE A 187 7.15 8.16 13.42
CA PHE A 187 6.22 7.86 12.33
C PHE A 187 6.33 6.40 11.93
N SER A 188 5.19 5.75 11.67
CA SER A 188 5.16 4.35 11.22
C SER A 188 4.22 4.14 10.06
N ILE A 189 4.59 3.21 9.18
CA ILE A 189 3.75 2.70 8.10
C ILE A 189 3.75 1.18 8.17
N GLN A 190 2.58 0.57 8.00
CA GLN A 190 2.43 -0.87 7.99
C GLN A 190 1.62 -1.31 6.77
N GLY A 191 2.15 -2.29 6.05
CA GLY A 191 1.54 -2.74 4.81
C GLY A 191 2.16 -4.03 4.30
N THR A 192 1.66 -4.44 3.14
CA THR A 192 2.19 -5.60 2.40
C THR A 192 3.63 -5.37 1.95
N HIS A 193 4.37 -6.45 1.73
CA HIS A 193 5.80 -6.42 1.36
C HIS A 193 6.09 -5.54 0.13
N ASN A 194 5.14 -5.46 -0.80
CA ASN A 194 5.23 -4.72 -2.06
C ASN A 194 4.64 -3.29 -1.98
N HIS A 195 4.29 -2.77 -0.80
CA HIS A 195 3.81 -1.40 -0.67
C HIS A 195 4.93 -0.40 -0.98
N PRO A 196 4.75 0.58 -1.89
CA PRO A 196 5.80 1.48 -2.32
C PRO A 196 5.89 2.62 -1.33
N VAL A 197 7.11 2.85 -0.83
CA VAL A 197 7.45 3.94 0.05
C VAL A 197 8.40 4.85 -0.70
N LEU A 198 8.14 6.16 -0.64
CA LEU A 198 9.01 7.14 -1.26
C LEU A 198 10.19 7.40 -0.33
N ILE A 199 11.40 7.20 -0.83
CA ILE A 199 12.62 7.54 -0.12
C ILE A 199 13.32 8.70 -0.81
N TRP A 200 14.11 9.41 -0.01
CA TRP A 200 15.08 10.38 -0.45
C TRP A 200 16.46 9.74 -0.40
N ASN A 201 17.22 9.86 -1.48
CA ASN A 201 18.60 9.39 -1.54
C ASN A 201 19.45 10.39 -2.32
N GLU A 202 20.76 10.34 -2.08
CA GLU A 202 21.72 11.06 -2.90
C GLU A 202 22.02 10.23 -4.16
N ASN A 203 21.87 10.86 -5.31
CA ASN A 203 22.23 10.24 -6.58
C ASN A 203 23.76 10.16 -6.66
N LYS A 204 24.31 8.94 -6.69
CA LYS A 204 25.77 8.70 -6.68
C LYS A 204 26.52 9.25 -7.90
N ILE A 205 25.82 9.55 -8.99
CA ILE A 205 26.41 10.06 -10.23
C ILE A 205 26.42 11.59 -10.22
N THR A 206 25.33 12.21 -9.77
CA THR A 206 25.15 13.67 -9.85
C THR A 206 25.40 14.40 -8.53
N GLY A 207 25.49 13.69 -7.41
CA GLY A 207 25.60 14.26 -6.06
C GLY A 207 24.35 15.03 -5.62
N LYS A 208 23.25 14.93 -6.38
CA LYS A 208 22.01 15.66 -6.10
C LYS A 208 20.99 14.79 -5.37
N PRO A 209 20.12 15.40 -4.54
CA PRO A 209 18.99 14.70 -3.97
C PRO A 209 18.05 14.19 -5.05
N GLU A 210 17.67 12.92 -4.97
CA GLU A 210 16.65 12.32 -5.81
C GLU A 210 15.60 11.60 -4.95
N PHE A 211 14.38 11.52 -5.48
CA PHE A 211 13.32 10.72 -4.88
C PHE A 211 13.21 9.40 -5.63
N LYS A 212 13.24 8.30 -4.88
CA LYS A 212 13.10 6.96 -5.44
C LYS A 212 11.99 6.20 -4.73
N TRP A 213 11.19 5.46 -5.48
CA TRP A 213 10.26 4.50 -4.89
C TRP A 213 11.00 3.23 -4.50
N LYS A 214 10.73 2.75 -3.29
CA LYS A 214 11.30 1.52 -2.75
C LYS A 214 10.21 0.69 -2.10
N LEU A 215 10.24 -0.62 -2.25
CA LEU A 215 9.21 -1.47 -1.67
C LEU A 215 9.42 -1.59 -0.15
N LEU A 216 8.33 -1.80 0.61
CA LEU A 216 8.38 -1.83 2.07
C LEU A 216 9.30 -2.94 2.61
N ASN A 217 9.43 -4.07 1.91
CA ASN A 217 10.39 -5.14 2.24
C ASN A 217 11.85 -4.79 1.93
N GLU A 218 12.11 -3.81 1.08
CA GLU A 218 13.44 -3.37 0.71
C GLU A 218 13.94 -2.26 1.64
N ILE A 219 13.06 -1.61 2.40
CA ILE A 219 13.42 -0.54 3.34
C ILE A 219 14.41 -1.07 4.39
N LYS A 220 15.51 -0.33 4.57
CA LYS A 220 16.60 -0.65 5.50
C LYS A 220 16.79 0.47 6.50
N LYS A 221 17.38 0.13 7.65
CA LYS A 221 17.85 1.13 8.62
C LYS A 221 18.82 2.09 7.93
N GLY A 222 18.56 3.39 8.06
CA GLY A 222 19.33 4.44 7.40
C GLY A 222 18.67 5.03 6.14
N ASP A 223 17.66 4.38 5.57
CA ASP A 223 16.87 4.99 4.50
C ASP A 223 16.10 6.20 5.04
N ILE A 224 16.13 7.31 4.27
CA ILE A 224 15.37 8.52 4.61
C ILE A 224 14.01 8.43 3.90
N VAL A 225 12.97 8.16 4.69
CA VAL A 225 11.60 8.06 4.17
C VAL A 225 10.95 9.44 4.10
N VAL A 226 10.28 9.71 2.98
CA VAL A 226 9.55 10.95 2.77
C VAL A 226 8.16 10.85 3.40
N ILE A 227 7.90 11.64 4.45
CA ILE A 227 6.62 11.64 5.18
C ILE A 227 5.61 12.56 4.49
N ASP A 228 6.03 13.78 4.16
CA ASP A 228 5.21 14.79 3.51
C ASP A 228 6.06 15.55 2.49
N ARG A 229 5.48 15.83 1.31
CA ARG A 229 6.09 16.64 0.25
C ARG A 229 5.39 17.98 0.06
N THR A 230 4.33 18.21 0.82
CA THR A 230 3.51 19.40 0.73
C THR A 230 3.81 20.33 1.90
N PRO A 231 4.11 21.61 1.66
CA PRO A 231 4.27 22.54 2.76
C PRO A 231 2.93 22.67 3.51
N ASN A 232 3.00 22.49 4.84
CA ASN A 232 1.94 22.74 5.82
C ASN A 232 0.63 21.95 5.64
N THR A 233 0.69 20.64 5.36
CA THR A 233 -0.53 19.83 5.19
C THR A 233 -0.97 19.12 6.47
N LEU A 234 -0.03 18.81 7.37
CA LEU A 234 -0.34 18.23 8.68
C LEU A 234 -0.86 19.27 9.69
N TRP A 235 -0.58 20.55 9.44
CA TRP A 235 -0.98 21.65 10.32
C TRP A 235 -2.22 22.34 9.73
N PRO A 236 -3.30 22.49 10.51
CA PRO A 236 -4.51 23.13 10.01
C PRO A 236 -4.23 24.60 9.66
N GLU A 237 -4.79 25.07 8.55
CA GLU A 237 -4.66 26.49 8.13
C GLU A 237 -5.36 27.46 9.12
N ASN A 238 -6.30 26.94 9.91
CA ASN A 238 -7.01 27.67 10.96
C ASN A 238 -6.85 26.96 12.30
N ASN A 239 -6.62 27.72 13.37
CA ASN A 239 -6.56 27.17 14.72
C ASN A 239 -7.89 26.49 15.10
N LEU A 240 -7.82 25.37 15.83
CA LEU A 240 -9.03 24.66 16.28
C LEU A 240 -9.67 25.41 17.46
N ASN A 241 -10.99 25.57 17.46
CA ASN A 241 -11.71 26.16 18.60
C ASN A 241 -11.79 25.14 19.75
N THR A 242 -11.22 25.48 20.90
CA THR A 242 -11.13 24.62 22.08
C THR A 242 -12.34 24.75 23.02
N LYS A 243 -13.23 25.74 22.83
CA LYS A 243 -14.42 25.96 23.67
C LYS A 243 -15.28 24.71 23.88
N PRO A 244 -15.52 23.84 22.88
CA PRO A 244 -16.31 22.62 23.08
C PRO A 244 -15.68 21.63 24.07
N TYR A 245 -14.38 21.73 24.32
CA TYR A 245 -13.63 20.85 25.22
C TYR A 245 -13.37 21.49 26.59
N TRP A 246 -13.93 22.67 26.86
CA TRP A 246 -13.81 23.29 28.18
C TRP A 246 -14.53 22.43 29.22
N PRO A 247 -13.92 22.19 30.39
CA PRO A 247 -14.56 21.43 31.44
C PRO A 247 -15.84 22.13 31.92
N GLU A 248 -16.90 21.36 32.11
CA GLU A 248 -18.13 21.87 32.70
C GLU A 248 -17.91 22.14 34.20
N ILE A 249 -17.77 23.41 34.57
CA ILE A 249 -17.56 23.81 35.96
C ILE A 249 -18.89 23.69 36.72
N THR A 250 -19.04 22.62 37.49
CA THR A 250 -20.21 22.36 38.34
C THR A 250 -20.12 23.01 39.72
N ASN A 251 -18.93 23.43 40.16
CA ASN A 251 -18.70 23.94 41.51
C ASN A 251 -18.29 25.43 41.50
N GLN A 252 -19.11 26.30 42.10
CA GLN A 252 -18.95 27.75 42.08
C GLN A 252 -17.70 28.28 42.83
N ARG A 253 -17.00 27.42 43.59
CA ARG A 253 -15.76 27.76 44.30
C ARG A 253 -14.49 27.69 43.45
N ILE A 254 -14.57 27.19 42.21
CA ILE A 254 -13.42 27.09 41.31
C ILE A 254 -13.27 28.42 40.57
N SER A 255 -12.15 29.11 40.78
CA SER A 255 -11.83 30.33 40.03
C SER A 255 -11.71 30.01 38.54
N LYS A 256 -12.49 30.68 37.69
CA LYS A 256 -12.33 30.59 36.23
C LYS A 256 -10.93 31.08 35.85
N LYS A 257 -9.99 30.17 35.59
CA LYS A 257 -8.75 30.51 34.88
C LYS A 257 -9.10 30.75 33.42
N VAL A 258 -8.36 31.65 32.77
CA VAL A 258 -8.49 31.89 31.33
C VAL A 258 -8.06 30.61 30.60
N LEU A 259 -9.00 29.94 29.95
CA LEU A 259 -8.69 28.79 29.11
C LEU A 259 -8.37 29.28 27.69
N PRO A 260 -7.39 28.66 27.01
CA PRO A 260 -7.15 28.94 25.61
C PRO A 260 -8.43 28.75 24.82
N VAL A 261 -8.73 29.68 23.90
CA VAL A 261 -9.90 29.64 23.01
C VAL A 261 -9.59 28.95 21.70
N GLU A 262 -8.32 28.98 21.30
CA GLU A 262 -7.81 28.43 20.06
C GLU A 262 -6.64 27.48 20.36
N PHE A 263 -6.57 26.38 19.62
CA PHE A 263 -5.46 25.45 19.62
C PHE A 263 -4.45 25.90 18.55
N ASN A 264 -3.45 26.66 18.99
CA ASN A 264 -2.36 27.16 18.17
C ASN A 264 -1.06 26.37 18.42
N GLU A 265 0.01 26.71 17.70
CA GLU A 265 1.32 26.05 17.82
C GLU A 265 1.88 26.13 19.25
N ASP A 266 1.76 27.28 19.92
CA ASP A 266 2.23 27.48 21.29
C ASP A 266 1.51 26.56 22.30
N LEU A 267 0.18 26.44 22.18
CA LEU A 267 -0.58 25.54 23.05
C LEU A 267 -0.23 24.07 22.78
N ALA A 268 -0.06 23.71 21.50
CA ALA A 268 0.36 22.36 21.12
C ALA A 268 1.74 22.01 21.69
N PHE A 269 2.67 22.97 21.64
CA PHE A 269 4.02 22.86 22.17
C PHE A 269 4.01 22.64 23.69
N ILE A 270 3.31 23.50 24.43
CA ILE A 270 3.18 23.38 25.89
C ILE A 270 2.54 22.05 26.29
N LEU A 271 1.48 21.60 25.59
CA LEU A 271 0.86 20.30 25.85
C LEU A 271 1.80 19.14 25.54
N GLY A 272 2.61 19.25 24.49
CA GLY A 272 3.65 18.27 24.17
C GLY A 272 4.72 18.16 25.26
N LEU A 273 5.18 19.31 25.78
CA LEU A 273 6.08 19.35 26.93
C LEU A 273 5.43 18.74 28.18
N LEU A 274 4.15 19.04 28.42
CA LEU A 274 3.41 18.51 29.57
C LEU A 274 3.28 16.98 29.53
N ILE A 275 2.99 16.42 28.35
CA ILE A 275 2.84 14.97 28.15
C ILE A 275 4.17 14.23 28.22
N SER A 276 5.26 14.85 27.75
CA SER A 276 6.56 14.20 27.67
C SER A 276 7.29 14.19 29.02
N GLU A 277 7.45 15.37 29.63
CA GLU A 277 8.32 15.56 30.80
C GLU A 277 7.72 16.53 31.84
N GLY A 278 6.41 16.78 31.77
CA GLY A 278 5.74 17.74 32.63
C GLY A 278 5.12 17.14 33.89
N THR A 279 5.09 17.94 34.95
CA THR A 279 4.36 17.66 36.20
C THR A 279 3.41 18.80 36.51
N LEU A 280 2.17 18.46 36.86
CA LEU A 280 1.14 19.42 37.22
C LEU A 280 1.04 19.53 38.74
N LYS A 281 1.38 20.71 39.28
CA LYS A 281 1.17 21.06 40.69
C LYS A 281 -0.03 21.98 40.83
N GLU A 282 -0.51 22.22 42.06
CA GLU A 282 -1.75 22.97 42.32
C GLU A 282 -1.81 24.35 41.63
N LYS A 283 -0.67 25.01 41.41
CA LYS A 283 -0.61 26.37 40.84
C LYS A 283 0.42 26.55 39.72
N GLU A 284 1.19 25.53 39.38
CA GLU A 284 2.32 25.64 38.44
C GLU A 284 2.41 24.40 37.55
N LEU A 285 2.94 24.60 36.34
CA LEU A 285 3.38 23.55 35.44
C LEU A 285 4.90 23.52 35.53
N GLU A 286 5.46 22.37 35.86
CA GLU A 286 6.91 22.15 35.87
C GLU A 286 7.28 21.22 34.72
N PHE A 287 8.41 21.47 34.08
CA PHE A 287 8.97 20.60 33.05
C PHE A 287 10.43 20.31 33.41
N CYS A 288 10.86 19.05 33.28
CA CYS A 288 12.25 18.69 33.52
C CYS A 288 12.94 18.44 32.18
N ASN A 289 13.69 19.42 31.67
CA ASN A 289 14.36 19.30 30.38
C ASN A 289 15.84 19.71 30.47
N SER A 290 16.72 18.97 29.79
CA SER A 290 18.17 19.24 29.76
C SER A 290 18.61 20.15 28.60
N ASN A 291 17.69 20.54 27.73
CA ASN A 291 17.97 21.39 26.58
C ASN A 291 18.02 22.87 26.98
N PHE A 292 19.22 23.44 26.98
CA PHE A 292 19.47 24.83 27.38
C PHE A 292 18.70 25.87 26.54
N ASN A 293 18.57 25.63 25.22
CA ASN A 293 17.86 26.56 24.34
C ASN A 293 16.36 26.64 24.67
N LEU A 294 15.77 25.53 25.12
CA LEU A 294 14.38 25.47 25.54
C LEU A 294 14.16 26.26 26.83
N ILE A 295 15.11 26.16 27.78
CA ILE A 295 15.05 26.88 29.06
C ILE A 295 15.09 28.40 28.81
N GLU A 296 16.00 28.88 27.97
CA GLU A 296 16.08 30.31 27.61
C GLU A 296 14.81 30.86 26.95
N GLU A 297 14.02 30.02 26.27
CA GLU A 297 12.78 30.42 25.63
C GLU A 297 11.65 30.72 26.64
N PHE A 298 11.65 30.03 27.78
CA PHE A 298 10.67 30.22 28.86
C PHE A 298 11.10 31.24 29.93
N GLU A 299 12.38 31.61 29.99
CA GLU A 299 12.91 32.62 30.93
C GLU A 299 12.80 34.07 30.42
N LYS A 300 12.31 34.28 29.18
CA LYS A 300 12.06 35.61 28.58
C LYS A 300 10.66 36.14 28.87
#